data_AF-A0A653S4K9-F1
#
_entry.id   AF-A0A653S4K9-F1
#
_cell.length_a   1.000
_cell.length_b   1.000
_cell.length_c   1.000
_cell.angle_alpha   90.00
_cell.angle_beta   90.00
_cell.angle_gamma   90.00
#
_symmetry.space_group_name_H-M   'P 1'
#
loop_
_entity.id
_entity.type
_entity.pdbx_description
1 polymer ?
#
loop_
_entity_poly.entity_id
_entity_poly.type
_entity_poly.pdbx_seq_one_letter_code
_entity_poly.pdbx_strand_id
1 'polypeptide(L)' 'MLIPEREGTTFADIAALACGMRGRKNVLGEGSMEDGMWWAGQTQGLIHDIGTVQDVVDQIIADAEEIIGRLPSLVN' A
#
# COMPACT_ATOMS: atom_id res chain seq x y z
N MET A 1 17.17 1.87 6.57
CA MET A 1 18.42 1.22 7.05
C MET A 1 18.75 0.08 6.10
N LEU A 2 19.79 0.22 5.27
CA LEU A 2 20.25 -0.84 4.38
C LEU A 2 21.44 -1.54 5.02
N ILE A 3 21.38 -2.87 5.13
CA ILE A 3 22.56 -3.67 5.45
C ILE A 3 23.45 -3.60 4.20
N PRO A 4 24.71 -3.14 4.32
CA PRO A 4 25.60 -3.07 3.16
C PRO A 4 25.76 -4.48 2.60
N GLU A 5 25.44 -4.65 1.32
CA GLU A 5 25.62 -5.92 0.62
C GLU A 5 27.10 -6.31 0.69
N ARG A 6 27.35 -7.49 1.27
CA ARG A 6 28.67 -8.09 1.38
C ARG A 6 28.61 -9.51 0.84
N GLU A 7 29.69 -9.95 0.22
CA GLU A 7 29.82 -11.32 -0.24
C GLU A 7 29.55 -12.31 0.91
N GLY A 8 28.65 -13.26 0.70
CA GLY A 8 28.22 -14.23 1.73
C GLY A 8 27.07 -13.81 2.63
N THR A 9 26.44 -12.64 2.42
CA THR A 9 25.22 -12.24 3.16
C THR A 9 24.09 -13.24 2.90
N THR A 10 23.40 -13.65 3.97
CA THR A 10 22.27 -14.59 3.94
C THR A 10 20.98 -13.93 4.41
N PHE A 11 19.84 -14.59 4.19
CA PHE A 11 18.56 -14.11 4.72
C PHE A 11 18.57 -14.04 6.26
N ALA A 12 19.28 -14.94 6.94
CA ALA A 12 19.35 -14.96 8.40
C ALA A 12 19.85 -13.62 8.97
N ASP A 13 20.72 -12.94 8.24
CA ASP A 13 21.28 -11.62 8.61
C ASP A 13 20.23 -10.50 8.60
N ILE A 14 19.14 -10.68 7.85
CA ILE A 14 18.06 -9.68 7.71
C ILE A 14 16.71 -10.14 8.26
N ALA A 15 16.58 -11.40 8.67
CA ALA A 15 15.31 -12.03 9.04
C ALA A 15 14.60 -11.27 10.18
N ALA A 16 15.35 -10.76 11.15
CA ALA A 16 14.81 -9.96 12.24
C ALA A 16 14.24 -8.60 11.75
N LEU A 17 14.80 -8.02 10.70
CA LEU A 17 14.32 -6.78 10.09
C LEU A 17 13.10 -7.03 9.17
N ALA A 18 13.10 -8.15 8.45
CA ALA A 18 12.02 -8.57 7.55
C ALA A 18 10.85 -9.27 8.28
N CYS A 19 10.89 -9.38 9.61
CA CYS A 19 9.89 -10.08 10.39
C CYS A 19 8.52 -9.38 10.33
N GLY A 20 7.53 -10.03 9.72
CA GLY A 20 6.16 -9.50 9.63
C GLY A 20 5.47 -9.30 10.98
N MET A 21 5.88 -10.03 12.03
CA MET A 21 5.34 -9.84 13.39
C MET A 21 5.68 -8.46 13.94
N ARG A 22 6.91 -7.98 13.69
CA ARG A 22 7.36 -6.65 14.08
C ARG A 22 6.56 -5.56 13.36
N GLY A 23 6.43 -5.67 12.03
CA GLY A 23 5.62 -4.72 11.24
C GLY A 23 4.15 -4.69 11.69
N ARG A 24 3.53 -5.86 11.92
CA ARG A 24 2.15 -5.94 12.42
C ARG A 24 1.97 -5.24 13.76
N LYS A 25 2.89 -5.45 14.70
CA LYS A 25 2.77 -4.87 16.05
C LYS A 25 3.09 -3.37 16.04
N ASN A 26 4.29 -3.00 15.59
CA ASN A 26 4.83 -1.67 15.82
C ASN A 26 4.34 -0.67 14.76
N VAL A 27 4.23 -1.09 13.50
CA VAL A 27 3.72 -0.20 12.43
C VAL A 27 2.20 -0.15 12.45
N LEU A 28 1.52 -1.29 12.26
CA LEU A 28 0.06 -1.29 12.12
C LEU A 28 -0.70 -1.12 13.44
N GLY A 29 -0.13 -1.59 14.55
CA GLY A 29 -0.76 -1.51 15.88
C GLY A 29 -0.41 -0.24 16.65
N GLU A 30 0.87 0.14 16.66
CA GLU A 30 1.36 1.28 17.47
C GLU A 30 1.57 2.57 16.64
N GLY A 31 1.52 2.49 15.29
CA GLY A 31 1.71 3.65 14.41
C GLY A 31 3.18 4.10 14.25
N SER A 32 4.14 3.29 14.70
CA SER A 32 5.57 3.56 14.55
C SER A 32 6.03 3.15 13.14
N MET A 33 5.80 4.02 12.16
CA MET A 33 5.91 3.73 10.72
C MET A 33 7.30 3.30 10.24
N GLU A 34 8.35 3.63 11.00
CA GLU A 34 9.75 3.28 10.70
C GLU A 34 10.23 2.02 11.42
N ASP A 35 9.42 1.44 12.32
CA ASP A 35 9.82 0.33 13.19
C ASP A 35 9.37 -1.04 12.69
N GLY A 36 9.38 -1.24 11.37
CA GLY A 36 9.13 -2.54 10.77
C GLY A 36 8.92 -2.45 9.28
N MET A 37 9.09 -3.57 8.59
CA MET A 37 8.68 -3.67 7.20
C MET A 37 7.14 -3.77 7.12
N TRP A 38 6.54 -2.97 6.26
CA TRP A 38 5.11 -2.97 5.96
C TRP A 38 4.89 -2.68 4.46
N TRP A 39 3.70 -2.99 3.97
CA TRP A 39 3.41 -3.01 2.54
C TRP A 39 2.52 -1.83 2.16
N ALA A 40 2.87 -1.15 1.07
CA ALA A 40 1.99 -0.22 0.40
C ALA A 40 2.26 -0.26 -1.10
N GLY A 41 1.19 -0.27 -1.91
CA GLY A 41 1.29 -0.21 -3.36
C GLY A 41 1.55 1.23 -3.84
N GLN A 42 2.01 1.39 -5.09
CA GLN A 42 2.14 2.72 -5.70
C GLN A 42 0.80 3.45 -5.80
N THR A 43 -0.31 2.70 -5.93
CA THR A 43 -1.69 3.21 -5.91
C THR A 43 -2.02 4.04 -4.67
N GLN A 44 -1.28 3.91 -3.56
CA GLN A 44 -1.47 4.77 -2.38
C GLN A 44 -1.40 6.26 -2.73
N GLY A 45 -0.62 6.65 -3.75
CA GLY A 45 -0.49 8.03 -4.20
C GLY A 45 -1.76 8.61 -4.84
N LEU A 46 -2.75 7.76 -5.12
CA LEU A 46 -4.06 8.15 -5.64
C LEU A 46 -5.13 8.24 -4.54
N ILE A 47 -4.81 7.87 -3.29
CA ILE A 47 -5.74 7.86 -2.16
C ILE A 47 -5.57 9.18 -1.39
N HIS A 48 -6.62 10.00 -1.35
CA HIS A 48 -6.60 11.33 -0.74
C HIS A 48 -7.69 11.54 0.32
N ASP A 49 -8.57 10.56 0.49
CA ASP A 49 -9.67 10.56 1.43
C ASP A 49 -9.75 9.23 2.19
N ILE A 50 -10.61 9.21 3.21
CA ILE A 50 -10.88 8.03 4.03
C ILE A 50 -12.40 7.90 4.12
N GLY A 51 -12.92 6.78 3.63
CA GLY A 51 -14.35 6.44 3.67
C GLY A 51 -14.60 5.09 4.32
N THR A 52 -15.87 4.74 4.51
CA THR A 52 -16.22 3.36 4.85
C THR A 52 -15.97 2.45 3.65
N VAL A 53 -15.90 1.13 3.88
CA VAL A 53 -15.79 0.17 2.78
C VAL A 53 -16.96 0.33 1.79
N GLN A 54 -18.15 0.63 2.29
CA GLN A 54 -19.32 0.87 1.45
C GLN A 54 -19.13 2.10 0.56
N ASP A 55 -18.79 3.25 1.16
CA ASP A 55 -18.64 4.51 0.41
C ASP A 55 -17.59 4.39 -0.69
N VAL A 56 -16.45 3.73 -0.40
CA VAL A 56 -15.36 3.53 -1.38
C VAL A 56 -15.84 2.68 -2.54
N VAL A 57 -16.54 1.58 -2.27
CA VAL A 57 -17.04 0.69 -3.33
C VAL A 57 -18.11 1.39 -4.17
N ASP A 58 -19.03 2.09 -3.53
CA ASP A 58 -20.11 2.83 -4.20
C ASP A 58 -19.52 3.93 -5.11
N GLN A 59 -18.50 4.65 -4.64
CA GLN A 59 -17.80 5.67 -5.44
C GLN A 59 -17.09 5.07 -6.65
N ILE A 60 -16.37 3.94 -6.48
CA ILE A 60 -15.69 3.26 -7.60
C ILE A 60 -16.68 2.87 -8.70
N ILE A 61 -17.86 2.36 -8.32
CA ILE A 61 -18.89 1.95 -9.29
C ILE A 61 -19.48 3.17 -9.99
N ALA A 62 -19.84 4.22 -9.24
CA ALA A 62 -20.40 5.45 -9.80
C ALA A 62 -19.43 6.13 -10.79
N ASP A 63 -18.14 6.22 -10.43
CA ASP A 63 -17.10 6.78 -11.30
C ASP A 63 -16.95 5.97 -12.58
N ALA A 64 -16.99 4.63 -12.49
CA ALA A 64 -16.90 3.76 -13.65
C ALA A 64 -18.10 3.96 -14.60
N GLU A 65 -19.32 4.05 -14.07
CA GLU A 65 -20.53 4.30 -14.86
C GLU A 65 -20.49 5.67 -15.57
N GLU A 66 -20.04 6.72 -14.87
CA GLU A 66 -19.86 8.05 -15.46
C GLU A 66 -18.82 8.02 -16.61
N ILE A 67 -17.67 7.37 -16.37
CA ILE A 67 -16.61 7.23 -17.37
C ILE A 67 -17.12 6.49 -18.59
N ILE A 68 -17.83 5.37 -18.42
CA ILE A 68 -18.41 4.60 -19.53
C ILE A 68 -19.39 5.45 -20.33
N GLY A 69 -20.22 6.26 -19.66
CA GLY A 69 -21.18 7.16 -20.32
C GLY A 69 -20.52 8.24 -21.17
N ARG A 70 -19.41 8.82 -20.71
CA ARG A 70 -18.73 9.94 -21.40
C ARG A 70 -17.69 9.49 -22.44
N LEU A 71 -17.08 8.31 -22.26
CA LEU A 71 -15.99 7.82 -23.12
C LEU A 71 -16.31 7.93 -24.63
N PRO A 72 -17.49 7.54 -25.13
CA PRO A 72 -17.81 7.61 -26.56
C PRO A 72 -17.70 9.00 -27.18
N SER A 73 -17.92 10.06 -26.39
CA SER A 73 -17.82 11.45 -26.85
C SER A 73 -16.37 11.97 -26.94
N LEU A 74 -15.41 11.25 -26.35
CA LEU A 74 -14.00 11.64 -26.30
C LEU A 74 -13.15 10.97 -27.39
N VAL A 75 -13.70 9.97 -28.08
CA VAL A 75 -13.01 9.19 -29.13
C VAL A 75 -13.61 9.37 -30.52
N ASN A 76 -14.62 10.23 -30.70
CA ASN A 76 -15.22 10.60 -31.99
C ASN A 76 -14.96 12.07 -32.34
#